data_AF-A0A3C1Y7D5-F1
#
_entry.id   AF-A0A3C1Y7D5-F1
#
_cell.length_a   1.000
_cell.length_b   1.000
_cell.length_c   1.000
_cell.angle_alpha   90.00
_cell.angle_beta   90.00
_cell.angle_gamma   90.00
#
_symmetry.space_group_name_H-M   'P 1'
#
loop_
_entity.id
_entity.type
_entity.pdbx_description
1 polymer ?
#
loop_
_entity_poly.entity_id
_entity_poly.type
_entity_poly.pdbx_seq_one_letter_code
_entity_poly.pdbx_strand_id
1 'polypeptide(L)'
;MVEGVTRLINSIFDPSLLDGMTENGGKTKLPEPKLNANFYREEFQALWKEINHQYVYTVSYNSDELIKNAILHLNSDELQVRTLRYIKIEGKQHEDEVTEFGDTKSSSQELTDVSTSSVKYDLIGQIAKGANITRRTAAKILQGLRPAKLVLFRNNPEEFIRKVVQIIREQKATMIVDHIHYHLTDGTFDSDIFTAASKAEFDKAYQATKHVTDYVVSDSIGERNFAHDLDEANEVVVYAKLPRSFNIPTPVGNYAPDWAIAMQKGDVKHIFFIAETKGSLQSMQLNAIENAKIDCASQLFNEMSTENVKYHKVTCYQDLIDAMTATK
;
A
#
# COMPACT_ATOMS: atom_id res chain seq x y z
N MET A 1 -2.28 17.26 -6.48
CA MET A 1 -2.97 18.52 -6.83
C MET A 1 -2.11 19.46 -7.67
N VAL A 2 -0.84 19.71 -7.31
CA VAL A 2 0.05 20.62 -8.08
C VAL A 2 0.31 20.13 -9.52
N GLU A 3 0.49 18.82 -9.70
CA GLU A 3 0.84 18.19 -10.98
C GLU A 3 -0.28 18.27 -12.06
N GLY A 4 -1.54 18.23 -11.63
CA GLY A 4 -2.69 18.38 -12.53
C GLY A 4 -2.87 19.82 -13.02
N VAL A 5 -2.58 20.80 -12.16
CA VAL A 5 -2.65 22.22 -12.51
C VAL A 5 -1.52 22.60 -13.48
N THR A 6 -0.31 22.10 -13.25
CA THR A 6 0.82 22.32 -14.18
C THR A 6 0.57 21.70 -15.55
N ARG A 7 -0.05 20.51 -15.60
CA ARG A 7 -0.39 19.84 -16.87
C ARG A 7 -1.49 20.59 -17.65
N LEU A 8 -2.49 21.14 -16.95
CA LEU A 8 -3.51 22.00 -17.55
C LEU A 8 -2.90 23.29 -18.12
N ILE A 9 -1.98 23.95 -17.41
CA ILE A 9 -1.31 25.15 -17.92
C ILE A 9 -0.46 24.81 -19.15
N ASN A 10 0.28 23.70 -19.12
CA ASN A 10 1.10 23.27 -20.26
C ASN A 10 0.26 22.84 -21.46
N SER A 11 -0.98 22.37 -21.26
CA SER A 11 -1.88 21.98 -22.34
C SER A 11 -2.34 23.13 -23.25
N ILE A 12 -2.20 24.38 -22.80
CA ILE A 12 -2.43 25.56 -23.64
C ILE A 12 -1.44 25.60 -24.82
N PHE A 13 -0.25 25.03 -24.64
CA PHE A 13 0.83 25.02 -25.63
C PHE A 13 0.95 23.67 -26.36
N ASP A 14 0.61 22.57 -25.70
CA ASP A 14 0.58 21.24 -26.32
C ASP A 14 -0.73 20.50 -25.98
N PRO A 15 -1.72 20.52 -26.89
CA PRO A 15 -3.00 19.86 -26.69
C PRO A 15 -2.91 18.34 -26.45
N SER A 16 -1.84 17.68 -26.92
CA SER A 16 -1.64 16.24 -26.70
C SER A 16 -1.41 15.89 -25.23
N LEU A 17 -1.03 16.87 -24.40
CA LEU A 17 -0.92 16.70 -22.95
C LEU A 17 -2.28 16.46 -22.28
N LEU A 18 -3.39 16.79 -22.95
CA LEU A 18 -4.75 16.48 -22.49
C LEU A 18 -5.18 15.05 -22.82
N ASP A 19 -4.43 14.32 -23.66
CA ASP A 19 -4.74 12.93 -23.97
C ASP A 19 -4.67 12.09 -22.69
N GLY A 20 -5.78 11.41 -22.38
CA GLY A 20 -5.98 10.64 -21.16
C GLY A 20 -6.38 11.45 -19.92
N MET A 21 -6.61 12.76 -20.01
CA MET A 21 -7.12 13.57 -18.88
C MET A 21 -8.64 13.43 -18.69
N THR A 22 -9.35 13.07 -19.75
CA THR A 22 -10.78 12.76 -19.72
C THR A 22 -10.98 11.30 -20.08
N GLU A 23 -11.69 10.56 -19.24
CA GLU A 23 -12.12 9.20 -19.56
C GLU A 23 -13.27 9.26 -20.57
N ASN A 24 -13.26 8.36 -21.57
CA ASN A 24 -14.37 8.25 -22.51
C ASN A 24 -15.58 7.64 -21.80
N GLY A 25 -16.52 8.49 -21.39
CA GLY A 25 -17.75 8.09 -20.69
C GLY A 25 -18.71 7.20 -21.51
N GLY A 26 -18.43 6.98 -22.80
CA GLY A 26 -19.15 6.05 -23.67
C GLY A 26 -18.56 4.62 -23.73
N LYS A 27 -17.49 4.33 -22.96
CA LYS A 27 -16.93 2.98 -22.89
C LYS A 27 -17.92 2.00 -22.26
N THR A 28 -18.00 0.81 -22.84
CA THR A 28 -18.82 -0.29 -22.33
C THR A 28 -18.37 -0.64 -20.91
N LYS A 29 -19.29 -0.49 -19.97
CA LYS A 29 -19.09 -0.92 -18.59
C LYS A 29 -19.29 -2.43 -18.48
N LEU A 30 -18.61 -3.04 -17.53
CA LEU A 30 -18.88 -4.43 -17.19
C LEU A 30 -20.32 -4.56 -16.68
N PRO A 31 -20.99 -5.68 -16.99
CA PRO A 31 -22.22 -6.04 -16.31
C PRO A 31 -21.95 -6.19 -14.82
N GLU A 32 -22.99 -6.03 -14.01
CA GLU A 32 -22.86 -6.27 -12.56
C GLU A 32 -22.35 -7.70 -12.33
N PRO A 33 -21.27 -7.86 -11.54
CA PRO A 33 -20.70 -9.17 -11.29
C PRO A 33 -21.72 -10.05 -10.56
N LYS A 34 -21.92 -11.26 -11.09
CA LYS A 34 -22.77 -12.28 -10.49
C LYS A 34 -21.93 -13.50 -10.15
N LEU A 35 -22.24 -14.12 -9.02
CA LEU A 35 -21.67 -15.41 -8.66
C LEU A 35 -22.12 -16.47 -9.66
N ASN A 36 -21.17 -17.24 -10.16
CA ASN A 36 -21.41 -18.34 -11.09
C ASN A 36 -21.31 -19.70 -10.37
N ALA A 37 -21.36 -20.80 -11.12
CA ALA A 37 -21.33 -22.15 -10.57
C ALA A 37 -20.04 -22.46 -9.78
N ASN A 38 -18.93 -21.78 -10.06
CA ASN A 38 -17.66 -22.01 -9.38
C ASN A 38 -17.71 -21.59 -7.90
N PHE A 39 -18.47 -20.54 -7.56
CA PHE A 39 -18.67 -20.15 -6.16
C PHE A 39 -19.25 -21.29 -5.32
N TYR A 40 -20.20 -22.04 -5.87
CA TYR A 40 -20.92 -23.10 -5.15
C TYR A 40 -20.20 -24.45 -5.13
N ARG A 41 -18.97 -24.53 -5.67
CA ARG A 41 -18.13 -25.74 -5.59
C ARG A 41 -17.76 -26.04 -4.14
N GLU A 42 -17.72 -27.31 -3.78
CA GLU A 42 -17.42 -27.74 -2.41
C GLU A 42 -16.05 -27.24 -1.94
N GLU A 43 -15.07 -27.22 -2.83
CA GLU A 43 -13.71 -26.75 -2.57
C GLU A 43 -13.67 -25.25 -2.23
N PHE A 44 -14.44 -24.43 -2.96
CA PHE A 44 -14.51 -22.99 -2.67
C PHE A 44 -15.32 -22.73 -1.40
N GLN A 45 -16.41 -23.45 -1.18
CA GLN A 45 -17.21 -23.30 0.03
C GLN A 45 -16.42 -23.69 1.29
N ALA A 46 -15.60 -24.74 1.21
CA ALA A 46 -14.68 -25.12 2.29
C ALA A 46 -13.65 -24.02 2.55
N LEU A 47 -13.03 -23.47 1.50
CA LEU A 47 -12.12 -22.32 1.62
C LEU A 47 -12.82 -21.12 2.26
N TRP A 48 -13.96 -20.73 1.72
CA TRP A 48 -14.70 -19.55 2.15
C TRP A 48 -15.09 -19.64 3.61
N LYS A 49 -15.54 -20.81 4.07
CA LYS A 49 -15.89 -21.06 5.47
C LYS A 49 -14.71 -20.84 6.43
N GLU A 50 -13.49 -21.14 6.02
CA GLU A 50 -12.30 -20.96 6.88
C GLU A 50 -11.83 -19.50 6.93
N ILE A 51 -12.09 -18.71 5.88
CA ILE A 51 -11.54 -17.35 5.77
C ILE A 51 -12.56 -16.24 6.00
N ASN A 52 -13.87 -16.52 5.90
CA ASN A 52 -14.92 -15.49 5.91
C ASN A 52 -15.25 -14.91 7.28
N HIS A 53 -14.35 -15.00 8.25
CA HIS A 53 -14.54 -14.49 9.60
C HIS A 53 -14.06 -13.04 9.73
N GLN A 54 -14.72 -12.27 10.60
CA GLN A 54 -14.24 -10.98 11.04
C GLN A 54 -13.43 -11.14 12.34
N TYR A 55 -12.34 -10.39 12.41
CA TYR A 55 -11.38 -10.50 13.50
C TYR A 55 -11.30 -9.21 14.30
N VAL A 56 -10.96 -9.33 15.57
CA VAL A 56 -10.43 -8.24 16.39
C VAL A 56 -9.06 -8.66 16.91
N TYR A 57 -8.21 -7.68 17.22
CA TYR A 57 -6.87 -7.97 17.71
C TYR A 57 -6.62 -7.34 19.07
N THR A 58 -5.73 -7.98 19.83
CA THR A 58 -5.10 -7.42 21.01
C THR A 58 -3.60 -7.31 20.74
N VAL A 59 -2.99 -6.18 21.09
CA VAL A 59 -1.55 -5.96 20.91
C VAL A 59 -0.96 -5.50 22.22
N SER A 60 0.10 -6.18 22.66
CA SER A 60 0.92 -5.71 23.77
C SER A 60 1.95 -4.70 23.27
N TYR A 61 2.04 -3.54 23.92
CA TYR A 61 2.89 -2.46 23.45
C TYR A 61 3.83 -1.93 24.53
N ASN A 62 5.13 -2.11 24.34
CA ASN A 62 6.14 -1.52 25.21
C ASN A 62 6.53 -0.11 24.72
N SER A 63 6.03 0.91 25.42
CA SER A 63 6.33 2.31 25.05
C SER A 63 7.80 2.68 25.19
N ASP A 64 8.51 2.11 26.17
CA ASP A 64 9.92 2.44 26.41
C ASP A 64 10.83 1.83 25.34
N GLU A 65 10.46 0.65 24.85
CA GLU A 65 11.13 0.02 23.71
C GLU A 65 10.95 0.83 22.42
N LEU A 66 9.73 1.31 22.12
CA LEU A 66 9.52 2.20 20.98
C LEU A 66 10.42 3.43 21.09
N ILE A 67 10.44 4.07 22.27
CA ILE A 67 11.23 5.29 22.47
C ILE A 67 12.70 5.00 22.17
N LYS A 68 13.25 3.90 22.69
CA LYS A 68 14.63 3.49 22.47
C LYS A 68 14.93 3.24 20.98
N ASN A 69 14.10 2.45 20.31
CA ASN A 69 14.29 2.11 18.89
C ASN A 69 14.12 3.35 18.00
N ALA A 70 13.10 4.18 18.23
CA ALA A 70 12.90 5.43 17.52
C ALA A 70 14.08 6.38 17.68
N ILE A 71 14.62 6.55 18.90
CA ILE A 71 15.81 7.39 19.13
C ILE A 71 17.03 6.86 18.38
N LEU A 72 17.21 5.54 18.34
CA LEU A 72 18.33 4.90 17.62
C LEU A 72 18.26 5.22 16.12
N HIS A 73 17.11 5.00 15.49
CA HIS A 73 16.91 5.24 14.06
C HIS A 73 16.89 6.74 13.70
N LEU A 74 16.29 7.60 14.52
CA LEU A 74 16.30 9.04 14.27
C LEU A 74 17.70 9.68 14.41
N ASN A 75 18.59 9.06 15.19
CA ASN A 75 19.97 9.48 15.30
C ASN A 75 20.89 8.85 14.24
N SER A 76 20.41 7.90 13.44
CA SER A 76 21.14 7.29 12.33
C SER A 76 21.08 8.16 11.07
N ASP A 77 21.64 7.68 9.97
CA ASP A 77 21.58 8.36 8.67
C ASP A 77 20.21 8.31 8.00
N GLU A 78 19.21 7.67 8.60
CA GLU A 78 17.83 7.63 8.09
C GLU A 78 17.14 8.99 8.17
N LEU A 79 17.42 9.76 9.22
CA LEU A 79 16.89 11.12 9.35
C LEU A 79 17.77 12.11 8.58
N GLN A 80 17.40 12.33 7.32
CA GLN A 80 17.94 13.36 6.45
C GLN A 80 16.84 14.32 6.04
N VAL A 81 17.16 15.61 6.04
CA VAL A 81 16.23 16.68 5.68
C VAL A 81 16.91 17.53 4.61
N ARG A 82 16.20 17.80 3.50
CA ARG A 82 16.77 18.56 2.39
C ARG A 82 16.88 20.02 2.78
N THR A 83 17.97 20.64 2.36
CA THR A 83 18.13 22.09 2.41
C THR A 83 17.20 22.73 1.38
N LEU A 84 16.52 23.81 1.78
CA LEU A 84 15.69 24.60 0.86
C LEU A 84 16.60 25.29 -0.16
N ARG A 85 16.19 25.31 -1.43
CA ARG A 85 16.92 25.98 -2.52
C ARG A 85 15.92 26.83 -3.31
N TYR A 86 16.35 27.98 -3.81
CA TYR A 86 15.61 28.71 -4.84
C TYR A 86 16.38 28.68 -6.15
N ILE A 87 15.63 28.54 -7.24
CA ILE A 87 16.17 28.67 -8.59
C ILE A 87 15.83 30.09 -9.02
N LYS A 88 16.84 30.94 -9.15
CA LYS A 88 16.67 32.28 -9.71
C LYS A 88 16.84 32.18 -11.22
N ILE A 89 15.77 32.44 -11.94
CA ILE A 89 15.80 32.53 -13.40
C ILE A 89 15.84 34.02 -13.73
N GLU A 90 16.94 34.47 -14.32
CA GLU A 90 17.09 35.84 -14.83
C GLU A 90 16.91 35.81 -16.35
N GLY A 91 15.92 36.54 -16.85
CA GLY A 91 15.73 36.78 -18.28
C GLY A 91 16.01 38.24 -18.61
N LYS A 92 16.70 38.51 -19.71
CA LYS A 92 16.84 39.87 -20.25
C LYS A 92 15.86 40.05 -21.40
N GLN A 93 15.23 41.21 -21.47
CA GLN A 93 14.40 41.55 -22.62
C GLN A 93 15.25 42.40 -23.58
N HIS A 94 15.30 42.02 -24.84
CA HIS A 94 15.97 42.82 -25.87
C HIS A 94 15.02 43.93 -26.36
N GLU A 95 15.56 45.13 -26.62
CA GLU A 95 14.77 46.31 -27.05
C GLU A 95 14.05 46.11 -28.39
N ASP A 96 14.58 45.24 -29.27
CA ASP A 96 14.10 45.09 -30.65
C ASP A 96 13.02 44.00 -30.83
N GLU A 97 12.89 43.07 -29.89
CA GLU A 97 11.88 41.99 -29.90
C GLU A 97 11.11 41.98 -28.58
N VAL A 98 10.09 42.83 -28.50
CA VAL A 98 9.31 43.10 -27.27
C VAL A 98 8.47 41.89 -26.82
N THR A 99 8.34 40.86 -27.65
CA THR A 99 7.43 39.72 -27.42
C THR A 99 8.10 38.46 -26.85
N GLU A 100 9.43 38.35 -26.81
CA GLU A 100 10.12 37.16 -26.30
C GLU A 100 11.24 37.51 -25.29
N PHE A 101 11.33 36.74 -24.20
CA PHE A 101 12.45 36.82 -23.26
C PHE A 101 13.67 36.11 -23.86
N GLY A 102 14.61 36.87 -24.42
CA GLY A 102 15.88 36.36 -24.96
C GLY A 102 16.96 36.18 -23.88
N ASP A 103 17.80 35.15 -24.03
CA ASP A 103 18.98 34.90 -23.17
C ASP A 103 18.64 34.68 -21.66
N THR A 104 17.89 33.60 -21.40
CA THR A 104 17.53 33.19 -20.03
C THR A 104 18.71 32.46 -19.36
N LYS A 105 19.21 32.98 -18.24
CA LYS A 105 20.23 32.32 -17.42
C LYS A 105 19.62 31.88 -16.10
N SER A 106 19.68 30.58 -15.83
CA SER A 106 19.24 30.00 -14.56
C SER A 106 20.44 29.81 -13.63
N SER A 107 20.34 30.34 -12.41
CA SER A 107 21.31 30.11 -11.34
C SER A 107 20.57 29.53 -10.13
N SER A 108 21.04 28.37 -9.66
CA SER A 108 20.53 27.75 -8.44
C SER A 108 21.37 28.23 -7.26
N GLN A 109 20.72 28.82 -6.25
CA GLN A 109 21.37 29.24 -5.01
C GLN A 109 20.76 28.50 -3.83
N GLU A 110 21.61 27.93 -2.98
CA GLU A 110 21.17 27.31 -1.74
C GLU A 110 20.84 28.40 -0.71
N LEU A 111 19.71 28.27 -0.02
CA LEU A 111 19.43 29.12 1.14
C LEU A 111 20.34 28.69 2.28
N THR A 112 21.44 29.40 2.46
CA THR A 112 22.31 29.26 3.64
C THR A 112 21.72 29.97 4.84
N ASP A 113 20.98 31.06 4.62
CA ASP A 113 20.21 31.70 5.68
C ASP A 113 18.92 30.94 5.91
N VAL A 114 18.84 30.38 7.11
CA VAL A 114 17.67 29.74 7.69
C VAL A 114 16.50 30.72 7.56
N SER A 115 15.64 30.51 6.56
CA SER A 115 14.34 31.17 6.48
C SER A 115 13.61 30.82 7.77
N THR A 116 13.71 31.71 8.76
CA THR A 116 12.96 31.65 10.00
C THR A 116 11.53 31.98 9.63
N SER A 117 10.82 30.97 9.12
CA SER A 117 9.39 31.01 8.97
C SER A 117 8.81 31.49 10.31
N SER A 118 8.07 32.60 10.27
CA SER A 118 7.40 33.16 11.47
C SER A 118 6.27 32.25 11.98
N VAL A 119 6.00 31.15 11.28
CA VAL A 119 5.01 30.14 11.63
C VAL A 119 5.48 29.37 12.86
N LYS A 120 4.67 29.43 13.92
CA LYS A 120 4.89 28.60 15.11
C LYS A 120 4.42 27.17 14.82
N TYR A 121 5.33 26.21 14.95
CA TYR A 121 5.02 24.80 14.81
C TYR A 121 4.79 24.15 16.18
N ASP A 122 3.69 23.42 16.34
CA ASP A 122 3.53 22.47 17.43
C ASP A 122 4.23 21.15 17.07
N LEU A 123 5.55 21.13 17.18
CA LEU A 123 6.38 19.97 16.83
C LEU A 123 5.91 18.69 17.54
N ILE A 124 5.66 18.78 18.85
CA ILE A 124 5.22 17.65 19.67
C ILE A 124 3.83 17.18 19.22
N GLY A 125 2.89 18.10 19.00
CA GLY A 125 1.53 17.76 18.60
C GLY A 125 1.46 17.15 17.21
N GLN A 126 2.22 17.69 16.24
CA GLN A 126 2.25 17.14 14.89
C GLN A 126 2.87 15.74 14.86
N ILE A 127 3.96 15.51 15.58
CA ILE A 127 4.57 14.17 15.69
C ILE A 127 3.62 13.21 16.40
N ALA A 128 3.03 13.61 17.52
CA ALA A 128 2.10 12.78 18.30
C ALA A 128 0.89 12.36 17.46
N LYS A 129 0.27 13.31 16.75
CA LYS A 129 -0.87 13.05 15.85
C LYS A 129 -0.46 12.18 14.66
N GLY A 130 0.66 12.50 14.01
CA GLY A 130 1.12 11.79 12.82
C GLY A 130 1.51 10.34 13.08
N ALA A 131 2.14 10.05 14.22
CA ALA A 131 2.53 8.70 14.61
C ALA A 131 1.46 7.95 15.43
N ASN A 132 0.39 8.63 15.82
CA ASN A 132 -0.64 8.14 16.75
C ASN A 132 -0.02 7.62 18.07
N ILE A 133 0.72 8.51 18.75
CA ILE A 133 1.36 8.28 20.06
C ILE A 133 1.01 9.42 21.02
N THR A 134 1.26 9.23 22.32
CA THR A 134 1.03 10.31 23.29
C THR A 134 2.04 11.44 23.13
N ARG A 135 1.64 12.68 23.48
CA ARG A 135 2.56 13.84 23.53
C ARG A 135 3.76 13.58 24.46
N ARG A 136 3.57 12.82 25.54
CA ARG A 136 4.63 12.42 26.47
C ARG A 136 5.68 11.55 25.79
N THR A 137 5.24 10.55 25.02
CA THR A 137 6.14 9.68 24.23
C THR A 137 6.89 10.48 23.17
N ALA A 138 6.20 11.34 22.42
CA ALA A 138 6.82 12.20 21.41
C ALA A 138 7.88 13.13 22.02
N ALA A 139 7.61 13.71 23.19
CA ALA A 139 8.57 14.55 23.92
C ALA A 139 9.81 13.76 24.35
N LYS A 140 9.65 12.54 24.90
CA LYS A 140 10.77 11.67 25.27
C LYS A 140 11.65 11.31 24.07
N ILE A 141 11.04 11.00 22.91
CA ILE A 141 11.78 10.70 21.68
C ILE A 141 12.60 11.91 21.24
N LEU A 142 11.99 13.09 21.19
CA LEU A 142 12.68 14.34 20.79
C LEU A 142 13.81 14.72 21.75
N GLN A 143 13.65 14.46 23.06
CA GLN A 143 14.70 14.68 24.06
C GLN A 143 15.90 13.75 23.88
N GLY A 144 15.72 12.57 23.29
CA GLY A 144 16.81 11.63 22.99
C GLY A 144 17.58 11.93 21.70
N LEU A 145 17.17 12.94 20.92
CA LEU A 145 17.85 13.30 19.67
C LEU A 145 19.16 14.04 19.94
N ARG A 146 20.18 13.71 19.15
CA ARG A 146 21.46 14.44 19.15
C ARG A 146 21.22 15.89 18.70
N PRO A 147 21.96 16.87 19.27
CA PRO A 147 21.81 18.28 18.89
C PRO A 147 21.92 18.53 17.38
N ALA A 148 22.82 17.81 16.69
CA ALA A 148 23.00 17.90 15.24
C ALA A 148 21.72 17.52 14.46
N LYS A 149 20.94 16.55 14.94
CA LYS A 149 19.67 16.15 14.32
C LYS A 149 18.57 17.17 14.59
N LEU A 150 18.55 17.79 15.76
CA LEU A 150 17.56 18.83 16.08
C LEU A 150 17.72 20.09 15.20
N VAL A 151 18.93 20.39 14.74
CA VAL A 151 19.17 21.51 13.81
C VAL A 151 18.45 21.29 12.47
N LEU A 152 18.25 20.04 12.04
CA LEU A 152 17.54 19.72 10.79
C LEU A 152 16.11 20.28 10.76
N PHE A 153 15.46 20.38 11.92
CA PHE A 153 14.14 21.00 12.04
C PHE A 153 14.15 22.48 11.62
N ARG A 154 15.25 23.20 11.90
CA ARG A 154 15.39 24.61 11.49
C ARG A 154 15.55 24.75 9.97
N ASN A 155 16.17 23.77 9.32
CA ASN A 155 16.41 23.80 7.88
C ASN A 155 15.12 23.61 7.07
N ASN A 156 14.31 22.61 7.44
CA ASN A 156 13.02 22.35 6.82
C ASN A 156 12.07 21.64 7.81
N PRO A 157 11.22 22.40 8.53
CA PRO A 157 10.42 21.87 9.63
C PRO A 157 9.37 20.85 9.17
N GLU A 158 8.73 21.10 8.02
CA GLU A 158 7.71 20.20 7.44
C GLU A 158 8.30 18.85 7.04
N GLU A 159 9.46 18.86 6.39
CA GLU A 159 10.14 17.63 6.03
C GLU A 159 10.68 16.87 7.24
N PHE A 160 11.23 17.59 8.22
CA PHE A 160 11.65 16.99 9.47
C PHE A 160 10.49 16.27 10.17
N ILE A 161 9.35 16.94 10.36
CA ILE A 161 8.17 16.36 11.01
C ILE A 161 7.70 15.11 10.27
N ARG A 162 7.56 15.19 8.94
CA ARG A 162 7.12 14.07 8.12
C ARG A 162 8.05 12.86 8.24
N LYS A 163 9.37 13.09 8.19
CA LYS A 163 10.38 12.03 8.31
C LYS A 163 10.43 11.41 9.70
N VAL A 164 10.35 12.23 10.75
CA VAL A 164 10.28 11.74 12.13
C VAL A 164 9.04 10.89 12.34
N VAL A 165 7.88 11.35 11.86
CA VAL A 165 6.62 10.59 11.91
C VAL A 165 6.74 9.27 11.15
N GLN A 166 7.33 9.28 9.95
CA GLN A 166 7.54 8.09 9.14
C GLN A 166 8.37 7.05 9.92
N ILE A 167 9.55 7.43 10.42
CA ILE A 167 10.45 6.53 11.16
C ILE A 167 9.77 5.97 12.41
N ILE A 168 9.06 6.80 13.19
CA ILE A 168 8.33 6.31 14.38
C ILE A 168 7.25 5.30 14.00
N ARG A 169 6.53 5.52 12.88
CA ARG A 169 5.50 4.58 12.41
C ARG A 169 6.10 3.26 11.96
N GLU A 170 7.25 3.29 11.30
CA GLU A 170 7.97 2.09 10.87
C GLU A 170 8.44 1.29 12.08
N GLN A 171 9.06 1.92 13.08
CA GLN A 171 9.48 1.25 14.32
C GLN A 171 8.28 0.70 15.11
N LYS A 172 7.17 1.45 15.14
CA LYS A 172 5.93 0.98 15.75
C LYS A 172 5.41 -0.27 15.02
N ALA A 173 5.42 -0.27 13.69
CA ALA A 173 4.95 -1.37 12.86
C ALA A 173 5.75 -2.66 13.10
N THR A 174 7.08 -2.56 13.17
CA THR A 174 7.94 -3.72 13.45
C THR A 174 7.65 -4.34 14.82
N MET A 175 7.49 -3.53 15.86
CA MET A 175 7.20 -4.04 17.22
C MET A 175 5.82 -4.71 17.36
N ILE A 176 4.87 -4.31 16.50
CA ILE A 176 3.49 -4.80 16.54
C ILE A 176 3.39 -6.26 16.11
N VAL A 177 4.12 -6.63 15.06
CA VAL A 177 4.02 -7.97 14.45
C VAL A 177 4.35 -9.04 15.48
N ASP A 178 5.36 -8.85 16.31
CA ASP A 178 5.81 -9.91 17.25
C ASP A 178 4.83 -10.20 18.40
N HIS A 179 3.84 -9.34 18.66
CA HIS A 179 2.99 -9.41 19.87
C HIS A 179 1.50 -9.16 19.58
N ILE A 180 1.05 -9.39 18.35
CA ILE A 180 -0.37 -9.34 18.00
C ILE A 180 -1.02 -10.70 18.26
N HIS A 181 -2.23 -10.69 18.80
CA HIS A 181 -3.08 -11.87 18.92
C HIS A 181 -4.45 -11.56 18.33
N TYR A 182 -4.95 -12.47 17.50
CA TYR A 182 -6.27 -12.33 16.89
C TYR A 182 -7.32 -13.13 17.65
N HIS A 183 -8.52 -12.57 17.67
CA HIS A 183 -9.72 -13.20 18.20
C HIS A 183 -10.82 -13.16 17.15
N LEU A 184 -11.49 -14.29 16.98
CA LEU A 184 -12.69 -14.39 16.16
C LEU A 184 -13.82 -13.56 16.77
N THR A 185 -14.61 -12.93 15.92
CA THR A 185 -15.88 -12.33 16.29
C THR A 185 -17.04 -13.16 15.74
N ASP A 186 -18.26 -12.86 16.17
CA ASP A 186 -19.48 -13.46 15.60
C ASP A 186 -19.78 -12.96 14.17
N GLY A 187 -19.03 -11.96 13.69
CA GLY A 187 -19.21 -11.39 12.36
C GLY A 187 -18.58 -12.24 11.27
N THR A 188 -19.30 -12.40 10.15
CA THR A 188 -18.79 -13.04 8.94
C THR A 188 -19.02 -12.17 7.71
N PHE A 189 -18.19 -12.37 6.68
CA PHE A 189 -18.40 -11.76 5.38
C PHE A 189 -19.42 -12.56 4.58
N ASP A 190 -20.39 -11.86 4.00
CA ASP A 190 -21.36 -12.45 3.07
C ASP A 190 -20.74 -12.62 1.67
N SER A 191 -21.26 -13.57 0.92
CA SER A 191 -20.99 -13.82 -0.49
C SER A 191 -21.25 -12.60 -1.40
N ASP A 192 -22.15 -11.71 -0.99
CA ASP A 192 -22.43 -10.44 -1.69
C ASP A 192 -21.20 -9.52 -1.80
N ILE A 193 -20.14 -9.80 -1.04
CA ILE A 193 -18.89 -9.07 -1.13
C ILE A 193 -18.28 -9.15 -2.54
N PHE A 194 -18.49 -10.26 -3.26
CA PHE A 194 -17.98 -10.49 -4.62
C PHE A 194 -18.86 -9.88 -5.72
N THR A 195 -20.12 -9.54 -5.40
CA THR A 195 -21.10 -8.99 -6.35
C THR A 195 -21.25 -7.47 -6.25
N ALA A 196 -20.50 -6.83 -5.36
CA ALA A 196 -20.48 -5.38 -5.21
C ALA A 196 -20.23 -4.71 -6.57
N ALA A 197 -21.14 -3.82 -6.96
CA ALA A 197 -21.16 -3.21 -8.29
C ALA A 197 -19.81 -2.56 -8.64
N SER A 198 -19.09 -3.19 -9.55
CA SER A 198 -17.85 -2.65 -10.10
C SER A 198 -18.17 -1.63 -11.19
N LYS A 199 -17.63 -0.42 -11.06
CA LYS A 199 -17.69 0.61 -12.13
C LYS A 199 -16.58 0.42 -13.17
N ALA A 200 -15.88 -0.71 -13.16
CA ALA A 200 -14.73 -0.93 -14.01
C ALA A 200 -15.10 -0.99 -15.50
N GLU A 201 -14.17 -0.53 -16.33
CA GLU A 201 -14.24 -0.61 -17.79
C GLU A 201 -14.01 -2.05 -18.26
N PHE A 202 -14.70 -2.46 -19.33
CA PHE A 202 -14.56 -3.80 -19.89
C PHE A 202 -13.12 -4.14 -20.31
N ASP A 203 -12.34 -3.17 -20.77
CA ASP A 203 -10.93 -3.36 -21.19
C ASP A 203 -10.01 -3.86 -20.05
N LYS A 204 -10.39 -3.60 -18.79
CA LYS A 204 -9.65 -4.01 -17.59
C LYS A 204 -10.08 -5.37 -17.05
N ALA A 205 -11.12 -5.96 -17.62
CA ALA A 205 -11.58 -7.29 -17.24
C ALA A 205 -10.88 -8.39 -18.02
N TYR A 206 -10.57 -9.46 -17.30
CA TYR A 206 -10.20 -10.75 -17.84
C TYR A 206 -11.42 -11.67 -17.73
N GLN A 207 -11.85 -12.27 -18.86
CA GLN A 207 -12.92 -13.26 -18.85
C GLN A 207 -12.35 -14.57 -18.30
N ALA A 208 -12.87 -14.99 -17.15
CA ALA A 208 -12.32 -16.11 -16.40
C ALA A 208 -13.25 -17.32 -16.44
N THR A 209 -12.66 -18.51 -16.33
CA THR A 209 -13.33 -19.80 -16.43
C THR A 209 -13.38 -20.54 -15.10
N LYS A 210 -12.37 -20.37 -14.24
CA LYS A 210 -12.29 -20.97 -12.89
C LYS A 210 -12.57 -19.98 -11.76
N HIS A 211 -12.79 -18.71 -12.10
CA HIS A 211 -13.14 -17.68 -11.11
C HIS A 211 -14.60 -17.78 -10.66
N VAL A 212 -14.90 -17.32 -9.44
CA VAL A 212 -16.26 -17.29 -8.85
C VAL A 212 -17.24 -16.33 -9.52
N THR A 213 -16.73 -15.42 -10.35
CA THR A 213 -17.50 -14.54 -11.27
C THR A 213 -16.93 -14.67 -12.67
N ASP A 214 -17.72 -14.34 -13.69
CA ASP A 214 -17.32 -14.52 -15.10
C ASP A 214 -16.19 -13.58 -15.56
N TYR A 215 -15.99 -12.48 -14.83
CA TYR A 215 -14.97 -11.47 -15.13
C TYR A 215 -14.17 -11.10 -13.89
N VAL A 216 -12.85 -11.10 -14.03
CA VAL A 216 -11.89 -10.63 -13.04
C VAL A 216 -11.44 -9.23 -13.43
N VAL A 217 -11.69 -8.24 -12.59
CA VAL A 217 -11.17 -6.88 -12.81
C VAL A 217 -9.73 -6.81 -12.34
N SER A 218 -8.81 -6.47 -13.25
CA SER A 218 -7.39 -6.31 -12.96
C SER A 218 -6.99 -4.83 -12.93
N ASP A 219 -6.25 -4.43 -11.89
CA ASP A 219 -5.71 -3.06 -11.79
C ASP A 219 -4.31 -2.95 -12.44
N SER A 220 -3.66 -4.10 -12.70
CA SER A 220 -2.33 -4.18 -13.30
C SER A 220 -2.18 -5.34 -14.29
N ILE A 221 -1.18 -5.25 -15.18
CA ILE A 221 -0.83 -6.34 -16.10
C ILE A 221 -0.39 -7.59 -15.32
N GLY A 222 0.30 -7.41 -14.19
CA GLY A 222 0.71 -8.51 -13.31
C GLY A 222 -0.48 -9.30 -12.77
N GLU A 223 -1.50 -8.62 -12.25
CA GLU A 223 -2.74 -9.27 -11.79
C GLU A 223 -3.48 -9.98 -12.92
N ARG A 224 -3.52 -9.37 -14.12
CA ARG A 224 -4.16 -9.97 -15.29
C ARG A 224 -3.48 -11.28 -15.70
N ASN A 225 -2.15 -11.27 -15.76
CA ASN A 225 -1.36 -12.45 -16.09
C ASN A 225 -1.51 -13.52 -14.99
N PHE A 226 -1.53 -13.11 -13.73
CA PHE A 226 -1.74 -14.03 -12.61
C PHE A 226 -3.11 -14.71 -12.68
N ALA A 227 -4.19 -13.97 -12.96
CA ALA A 227 -5.51 -14.55 -13.16
C ALA A 227 -5.55 -15.53 -14.35
N HIS A 228 -4.86 -15.19 -15.44
CA HIS A 228 -4.72 -16.08 -16.60
C HIS A 228 -3.99 -17.38 -16.25
N ASP A 229 -2.87 -17.30 -15.53
CA ASP A 229 -2.09 -18.46 -15.11
C ASP A 229 -2.92 -19.38 -14.19
N LEU A 230 -3.72 -18.81 -13.28
CA LEU A 230 -4.64 -19.58 -12.42
C LEU A 230 -5.74 -20.29 -13.23
N ASP A 231 -6.24 -19.66 -14.28
CA ASP A 231 -7.26 -20.23 -15.15
C ASP A 231 -6.71 -21.42 -15.97
N GLU A 232 -5.47 -21.34 -16.46
CA GLU A 232 -4.83 -22.39 -17.26
C GLU A 232 -4.30 -23.55 -16.39
N ALA A 233 -3.98 -23.29 -15.12
CA ALA A 233 -3.40 -24.27 -14.21
C ALA A 233 -4.31 -25.44 -13.85
N ASN A 234 -3.88 -26.69 -14.09
CA ASN A 234 -4.67 -27.89 -13.77
C ASN A 234 -4.87 -28.10 -12.27
N GLU A 235 -3.89 -27.69 -11.46
CA GLU A 235 -3.90 -27.81 -10.01
C GLU A 235 -4.89 -26.84 -9.36
N VAL A 236 -5.31 -25.78 -10.06
CA VAL A 236 -6.29 -24.81 -9.57
C VAL A 236 -7.70 -25.31 -9.90
N VAL A 237 -8.50 -25.51 -8.85
CA VAL A 237 -9.90 -25.92 -9.00
C VAL A 237 -10.81 -24.70 -9.17
N VAL A 238 -10.61 -23.69 -8.32
CA VAL A 238 -11.41 -22.48 -8.25
C VAL A 238 -10.65 -21.39 -7.49
N TYR A 239 -10.84 -20.13 -7.89
CA TYR A 239 -10.27 -18.99 -7.19
C TYR A 239 -11.21 -17.78 -7.17
N ALA A 240 -10.94 -16.85 -6.27
CA ALA A 240 -11.61 -15.58 -6.16
C ALA A 240 -10.61 -14.44 -5.97
N LYS A 241 -10.83 -13.33 -6.67
CA LYS A 241 -10.23 -12.04 -6.32
C LYS A 241 -11.00 -11.45 -5.15
N LEU A 242 -10.32 -11.24 -4.04
CA LEU A 242 -10.92 -10.69 -2.85
C LEU A 242 -11.07 -9.17 -3.00
N PRO A 243 -12.26 -8.62 -2.70
CA PRO A 243 -12.51 -7.19 -2.79
C PRO A 243 -11.87 -6.45 -1.62
N ARG A 244 -11.55 -5.17 -1.79
CA ARG A 244 -10.97 -4.32 -0.72
C ARG A 244 -11.85 -4.18 0.54
N SER A 245 -13.13 -4.51 0.43
CA SER A 245 -14.06 -4.59 1.57
C SER A 245 -13.75 -5.76 2.50
N PHE A 246 -13.11 -6.82 2.01
CA PHE A 246 -12.59 -7.93 2.81
C PHE A 246 -11.36 -7.45 3.58
N ASN A 247 -11.58 -6.92 4.78
CA ASN A 247 -10.53 -6.31 5.57
C ASN A 247 -10.15 -7.15 6.79
N ILE A 248 -8.85 -7.34 6.94
CA ILE A 248 -8.20 -7.84 8.14
C ILE A 248 -7.69 -6.61 8.90
N PRO A 249 -8.20 -6.36 10.12
CA PRO A 249 -7.78 -5.20 10.87
C PRO A 249 -6.35 -5.42 11.38
N THR A 250 -5.47 -4.46 11.11
CA THR A 250 -4.12 -4.44 11.68
C THR A 250 -3.88 -3.13 12.42
N PRO A 251 -2.92 -3.07 13.35
CA PRO A 251 -2.65 -1.85 14.13
C PRO A 251 -2.00 -0.72 13.32
N VAL A 252 -1.55 -1.02 12.10
CA VAL A 252 -1.02 -0.04 11.14
C VAL A 252 -1.98 0.23 9.97
N GLY A 253 -3.23 -0.21 10.10
CA GLY A 253 -4.33 0.02 9.15
C GLY A 253 -4.79 -1.27 8.47
N ASN A 254 -6.01 -1.26 7.95
CA ASN A 254 -6.60 -2.45 7.36
C ASN A 254 -5.75 -3.01 6.21
N TYR A 255 -5.73 -4.33 6.13
CA TYR A 255 -5.12 -5.12 5.07
C TYR A 255 -6.21 -5.91 4.35
N ALA A 256 -6.11 -6.04 3.04
CA ALA A 256 -7.03 -6.84 2.24
C ALA A 256 -6.15 -7.68 1.31
N PRO A 257 -6.07 -9.01 1.51
CA PRO A 257 -5.37 -9.87 0.58
C PRO A 257 -6.05 -9.85 -0.79
N ASP A 258 -5.29 -10.12 -1.85
CA ASP A 258 -5.81 -10.02 -3.22
C ASP A 258 -6.58 -11.26 -3.70
N TRP A 259 -6.12 -12.46 -3.32
CA TRP A 259 -6.65 -13.71 -3.90
C TRP A 259 -6.92 -14.77 -2.85
N ALA A 260 -7.98 -15.55 -3.06
CA ALA A 260 -8.28 -16.79 -2.38
C ALA A 260 -8.35 -17.93 -3.41
N ILE A 261 -7.50 -18.93 -3.28
CA ILE A 261 -7.29 -19.96 -4.30
C ILE A 261 -7.44 -21.33 -3.65
N ALA A 262 -8.31 -22.17 -4.20
CA ALA A 262 -8.40 -23.58 -3.84
C ALA A 262 -7.66 -24.42 -4.87
N MET A 263 -6.58 -25.06 -4.44
CA MET A 263 -5.76 -25.94 -5.26
C MET A 263 -5.89 -27.39 -4.82
N GLN A 264 -5.69 -28.33 -5.75
CA GLN A 264 -5.71 -29.77 -5.50
C GLN A 264 -4.30 -30.34 -5.64
N LYS A 265 -3.85 -31.13 -4.64
CA LYS A 265 -2.58 -31.87 -4.66
C LYS A 265 -2.89 -33.38 -4.62
N GLY A 266 -2.72 -34.05 -5.76
CA GLY A 266 -3.16 -35.45 -5.94
C GLY A 266 -4.69 -35.56 -5.96
N ASP A 267 -5.24 -36.71 -5.55
CA ASP A 267 -6.69 -36.94 -5.71
C ASP A 267 -7.57 -36.40 -4.56
N VAL A 268 -7.01 -36.06 -3.38
CA VAL A 268 -7.81 -35.82 -2.15
C VAL A 268 -7.43 -34.56 -1.36
N LYS A 269 -6.22 -34.00 -1.52
CA LYS A 269 -5.76 -32.93 -0.64
C LYS A 269 -6.00 -31.55 -1.26
N HIS A 270 -6.88 -30.77 -0.63
CA HIS A 270 -7.05 -29.36 -0.95
C HIS A 270 -6.05 -28.51 -0.16
N ILE A 271 -5.36 -27.60 -0.85
CA ILE A 271 -4.52 -26.59 -0.23
C ILE A 271 -5.12 -25.24 -0.59
N PHE A 272 -5.49 -24.48 0.43
CA PHE A 272 -6.00 -23.14 0.25
C PHE A 272 -4.89 -22.12 0.36
N PHE A 273 -4.82 -21.22 -0.62
CA PHE A 273 -3.86 -20.14 -0.65
C PHE A 273 -4.55 -18.80 -0.56
N ILE A 274 -4.04 -17.98 0.35
CA ILE A 274 -4.26 -16.54 0.33
C ILE A 274 -3.00 -15.89 -0.24
N ALA A 275 -3.16 -15.16 -1.34
CA ALA A 275 -2.08 -14.60 -2.12
C ALA A 275 -2.20 -13.08 -2.27
N GLU A 276 -1.05 -12.40 -2.16
CA GLU A 276 -0.89 -10.95 -2.36
C GLU A 276 -0.08 -10.70 -3.62
N THR A 277 -0.70 -10.18 -4.69
CA THR A 277 -0.01 -9.88 -5.94
C THR A 277 0.65 -8.51 -5.89
N LYS A 278 1.95 -8.44 -6.15
CA LYS A 278 2.65 -7.14 -6.24
C LYS A 278 2.29 -6.43 -7.54
N GLY A 279 1.52 -5.36 -7.45
CA GLY A 279 1.39 -4.38 -8.54
C GLY A 279 2.77 -3.83 -8.96
N SER A 280 2.98 -3.70 -10.26
CA SER A 280 4.27 -3.38 -10.88
C SER A 280 4.93 -2.07 -10.41
N LEU A 281 6.26 -2.11 -10.24
CA LEU A 281 7.23 -0.99 -10.34
C LEU A 281 7.29 0.08 -9.23
N GLN A 282 6.94 -0.25 -7.99
CA GLN A 282 7.50 0.44 -6.79
C GLN A 282 8.21 -0.53 -5.83
N SER A 283 8.66 -1.67 -6.36
CA SER A 283 9.20 -2.83 -5.64
C SER A 283 10.62 -2.69 -5.09
N MET A 284 11.22 -1.49 -5.02
CA MET A 284 12.54 -1.36 -4.38
C MET A 284 12.48 -1.15 -2.86
N GLN A 285 11.34 -0.75 -2.30
CA GLN A 285 11.12 -0.68 -0.85
C GLN A 285 9.62 -0.81 -0.59
N LEU A 286 9.15 -2.02 -0.25
CA LEU A 286 7.88 -2.11 0.47
C LEU A 286 8.10 -1.32 1.77
N ASN A 287 7.29 -0.28 1.98
CA ASN A 287 7.37 0.51 3.20
C ASN A 287 7.23 -0.46 4.39
N ALA A 288 7.98 -0.28 5.48
CA ALA A 288 7.94 -1.22 6.62
C ALA A 288 6.51 -1.44 7.15
N ILE A 289 5.64 -0.45 6.96
CA ILE A 289 4.19 -0.52 7.25
C ILE A 289 3.47 -1.58 6.42
N GLU A 290 3.77 -1.68 5.13
CA GLU A 290 3.15 -2.67 4.22
C GLU A 290 3.64 -4.08 4.52
N ASN A 291 4.94 -4.25 4.78
CA ASN A 291 5.45 -5.53 5.27
C ASN A 291 4.79 -5.93 6.58
N ALA A 292 4.66 -5.00 7.54
CA ALA A 292 3.99 -5.30 8.80
C ALA A 292 2.52 -5.73 8.62
N LYS A 293 1.79 -5.18 7.63
CA LYS A 293 0.44 -5.64 7.31
C LYS A 293 0.43 -7.08 6.79
N ILE A 294 1.35 -7.39 5.89
CA ILE A 294 1.53 -8.74 5.32
C ILE A 294 1.91 -9.72 6.44
N ASP A 295 2.85 -9.35 7.31
CA ASP A 295 3.31 -10.17 8.41
C ASP A 295 2.20 -10.40 9.45
N CYS A 296 1.39 -9.38 9.74
CA CYS A 296 0.19 -9.50 10.57
C CYS A 296 -0.82 -10.50 10.00
N ALA A 297 -1.04 -10.49 8.67
CA ALA A 297 -1.93 -11.44 8.02
C ALA A 297 -1.34 -12.85 8.01
N SER A 298 -0.03 -12.98 7.75
CA SER A 298 0.69 -14.24 7.87
C SER A 298 0.53 -14.84 9.26
N GLN A 299 0.70 -14.05 10.32
CA GLN A 299 0.49 -14.53 11.69
C GLN A 299 -0.95 -14.94 11.95
N LEU A 300 -1.94 -14.14 11.54
CA LEU A 300 -3.36 -14.51 11.68
C LEU A 300 -3.63 -15.87 11.05
N PHE A 301 -3.22 -16.06 9.80
CA PHE A 301 -3.49 -17.31 9.09
C PHE A 301 -2.63 -18.46 9.59
N ASN A 302 -1.44 -18.22 10.16
CA ASN A 302 -0.64 -19.28 10.79
C ASN A 302 -1.22 -19.72 12.14
N GLU A 303 -1.72 -18.79 12.96
CA GLU A 303 -2.41 -19.10 14.23
C GLU A 303 -3.73 -19.83 13.99
N MET A 304 -4.45 -19.44 12.93
CA MET A 304 -5.74 -20.01 12.55
C MET A 304 -5.65 -21.19 11.58
N SER A 305 -4.44 -21.51 11.08
CA SER A 305 -4.24 -22.54 10.06
C SER A 305 -4.73 -23.88 10.63
N THR A 306 -5.91 -24.31 10.18
CA THR A 306 -6.20 -25.73 10.04
C THR A 306 -5.22 -26.28 8.99
N GLU A 307 -4.87 -27.58 9.01
CA GLU A 307 -3.86 -28.19 8.11
C GLU A 307 -4.04 -27.89 6.60
N ASN A 308 -5.18 -27.30 6.21
CA ASN A 308 -5.63 -27.05 4.86
C ASN A 308 -5.45 -25.59 4.37
N VAL A 309 -5.38 -24.57 5.25
CA VAL A 309 -5.24 -23.16 4.83
C VAL A 309 -3.83 -22.64 5.03
N LYS A 310 -3.21 -22.10 3.98
CA LYS A 310 -1.89 -21.49 4.03
C LYS A 310 -1.88 -20.09 3.44
N TYR A 311 -1.24 -19.18 4.14
CA TYR A 311 -0.96 -17.85 3.63
C TYR A 311 0.42 -17.81 2.98
N HIS A 312 0.49 -17.34 1.73
CA HIS A 312 1.76 -17.20 1.03
C HIS A 312 1.82 -15.88 0.27
N LYS A 313 2.91 -15.15 0.47
CA LYS A 313 3.24 -13.98 -0.35
C LYS A 313 3.78 -14.47 -1.69
N VAL A 314 3.09 -14.15 -2.78
CA VAL A 314 3.44 -14.61 -4.13
C VAL A 314 3.48 -13.47 -5.12
N THR A 315 4.47 -13.47 -5.98
CA THR A 315 4.61 -12.46 -7.05
C THR A 315 4.11 -12.97 -8.38
N CYS A 316 4.16 -14.29 -8.60
CA CYS A 316 3.64 -14.97 -9.76
C CYS A 316 3.09 -16.35 -9.39
N TYR A 317 2.43 -17.03 -10.34
CA TYR A 317 1.90 -18.37 -10.12
C TYR A 317 2.99 -19.40 -9.73
N GLN A 318 4.22 -19.25 -10.24
CA GLN A 318 5.32 -20.15 -9.89
C GLN A 318 5.63 -20.15 -8.38
N ASP A 319 5.51 -19.02 -7.71
CA ASP A 319 5.73 -18.95 -6.26
C ASP A 319 4.71 -19.81 -5.48
N LEU A 320 3.48 -19.96 -6.00
CA LEU A 320 2.47 -20.86 -5.42
C LEU A 320 2.87 -22.33 -5.58
N ILE A 321 3.37 -22.72 -6.75
CA ILE A 321 3.85 -24.07 -7.01
C ILE A 321 5.04 -24.42 -6.11
N ASP A 322 5.98 -23.49 -5.96
CA ASP A 322 7.14 -23.66 -5.10
C ASP A 322 6.71 -23.82 -3.63
N ALA A 323 5.72 -23.03 -3.17
CA ALA A 323 5.14 -23.18 -1.84
C ALA A 323 4.43 -24.54 -1.65
N MET A 324 3.69 -25.02 -2.66
CA MET A 324 3.03 -26.33 -2.65
C MET A 324 4.02 -27.50 -2.56
N THR A 325 5.16 -27.40 -3.25
CA THR A 325 6.18 -28.46 -3.31
C THR A 325 7.08 -28.46 -2.08
N ALA A 326 7.35 -27.28 -1.49
CA ALA A 326 8.10 -27.15 -0.24
C ALA A 326 7.39 -27.74 0.98
N THR A 327 6.06 -27.88 0.93
CA THR A 327 5.34 -28.57 2.01
C THR A 327 5.42 -30.09 1.83
N LYS A 328 6.44 -30.70 2.42
CA LYS A 328 6.55 -32.15 2.65
C LYS A 328 5.83 -32.56 3.92
#